data_AF-A0A2V7T0S1-F1
#
_entry.id   AF-A0A2V7T0S1-F1
#
_cell.length_a   1.000
_cell.length_b   1.000
_cell.length_c   1.000
_cell.angle_alpha   90.00
_cell.angle_beta   90.00
_cell.angle_gamma   90.00
#
_symmetry.space_group_name_H-M   'P 1'
#
loop_
_entity.id
_entity.type
_entity.pdbx_description
1 polymer ?
#
loop_
_entity_poly.entity_id
_entity_poly.type
_entity_poly.pdbx_seq_one_letter_code
_entity_poly.pdbx_strand_id
1 'polypeptide(L)'
;MLHHELGDSAFFRGIRSYYAAHRHGNATSDDLRVALERSSGRSLTQFFDQWLRRPGFAEPSLDWTYDARSGTVSVVARQEGRFGAFALPLTVVVTESDDATRRLVVDIPAEPRATVPLPGRFARRPKSLAFDPDSTLLARISRP
;
A
#
# COMPACT_ATOMS: atom_id res chain seq x y z
N MET A 1 -0.70 3.32 -8.39
CA MET A 1 -0.32 2.12 -7.60
C MET A 1 1.11 1.66 -7.84
N LEU A 2 1.40 0.84 -8.87
CA LEU A 2 2.72 0.20 -9.03
C LEU A 2 3.89 1.18 -9.09
N HIS A 3 3.72 2.28 -9.81
CA HIS A 3 4.72 3.35 -9.87
C HIS A 3 4.99 3.99 -8.51
N HIS A 4 3.95 4.27 -7.72
CA HIS A 4 4.10 4.79 -6.35
C HIS A 4 4.82 3.79 -5.43
N GLU A 5 4.55 2.49 -5.59
CA GLU A 5 5.20 1.45 -4.78
C GLU A 5 6.68 1.24 -5.10
N LEU A 6 7.06 1.39 -6.38
CA LEU A 6 8.43 1.22 -6.85
C LEU A 6 9.26 2.51 -6.79
N GLY A 7 8.60 3.67 -6.83
CA GLY A 7 9.22 4.97 -7.03
C GLY A 7 9.74 5.19 -8.45
N ASP A 8 9.97 6.46 -8.79
CA ASP A 8 10.32 6.90 -10.14
C ASP A 8 11.52 6.16 -10.74
N SER A 9 12.62 6.06 -9.97
CA SER A 9 13.89 5.56 -10.49
C SER A 9 13.82 4.09 -10.90
N ALA A 10 13.26 3.23 -10.03
CA ALA A 10 13.10 1.82 -10.34
C ALA A 10 12.07 1.63 -11.46
N PHE A 11 10.90 2.27 -11.33
CA PHE A 11 9.82 2.12 -12.30
C PHE A 11 10.25 2.49 -13.72
N PHE A 12 10.78 3.70 -13.96
CA PHE A 12 11.17 4.11 -15.32
C PHE A 12 12.40 3.37 -15.84
N ARG A 13 13.27 2.85 -14.97
CA ARG A 13 14.36 1.97 -15.40
C ARG A 13 13.81 0.64 -15.91
N GLY A 14 12.89 0.01 -15.15
CA GLY A 14 12.25 -1.24 -15.56
C GLY A 14 11.44 -1.10 -16.85
N ILE A 15 10.64 -0.03 -16.99
CA ILE A 15 9.88 0.24 -18.22
C ILE A 15 10.79 0.40 -19.44
N ARG A 16 11.91 1.13 -19.31
CA ARG A 16 12.87 1.30 -20.41
C ARG A 16 13.52 -0.03 -20.80
N SER A 17 13.91 -0.84 -19.83
CA SER A 17 14.48 -2.18 -20.07
C SER A 17 13.48 -3.11 -20.74
N TYR A 18 12.23 -3.14 -20.26
CA TYR A 18 11.14 -3.91 -20.86
C TYR A 18 10.92 -3.51 -22.32
N TYR A 19 10.78 -2.21 -22.58
CA TYR A 19 10.58 -1.70 -23.94
C TYR A 19 11.74 -2.08 -24.86
N ALA A 20 12.99 -1.92 -24.41
CA ALA A 20 14.17 -2.26 -25.20
C ALA A 20 14.23 -3.76 -25.55
N ALA A 21 13.84 -4.64 -24.62
CA ALA A 21 13.87 -6.09 -24.80
C ALA A 21 12.76 -6.61 -25.74
N HIS A 22 11.60 -5.96 -25.77
CA HIS A 22 10.42 -6.43 -26.51
C HIS A 22 10.02 -5.52 -27.67
N ARG A 23 10.90 -4.59 -28.08
CA ARG A 23 10.63 -3.65 -29.17
C ARG A 23 10.33 -4.41 -30.47
N HIS A 24 9.21 -4.06 -31.12
CA HIS A 24 8.74 -4.67 -32.37
C HIS A 24 8.37 -6.16 -32.26
N GLY A 25 8.16 -6.66 -31.04
CA GLY A 25 7.75 -8.03 -30.77
C GLY A 25 6.51 -8.13 -29.90
N ASN A 26 6.21 -9.36 -29.48
CA ASN A 26 5.16 -9.63 -28.50
C ASN A 26 5.73 -9.57 -27.09
N ALA A 27 4.88 -9.21 -26.14
CA ALA A 27 5.22 -9.17 -24.73
C ALA A 27 4.00 -9.51 -23.87
N THR A 28 4.27 -10.04 -22.68
CA THR A 28 3.27 -10.44 -21.70
C THR A 28 3.34 -9.55 -20.45
N SER A 29 2.30 -9.61 -19.63
CA SER A 29 2.33 -8.97 -18.31
C SER A 29 3.41 -9.57 -17.39
N ASP A 30 3.81 -10.83 -17.62
CA ASP A 30 4.87 -11.47 -16.84
C ASP A 30 6.26 -10.96 -17.25
N ASP A 31 6.47 -10.66 -18.53
CA ASP A 31 7.68 -9.99 -19.01
C ASP A 31 7.85 -8.60 -18.36
N LEU A 32 6.75 -7.85 -18.28
CA LEU A 32 6.72 -6.56 -17.58
C LEU A 32 7.05 -6.72 -16.09
N ARG A 33 6.45 -7.71 -15.42
CA ARG A 33 6.72 -8.01 -14.01
C ARG A 33 8.20 -8.28 -13.79
N VAL A 34 8.81 -9.19 -14.57
CA VAL A 34 10.22 -9.54 -14.45
C VAL A 34 11.14 -8.34 -14.67
N ALA A 35 10.85 -7.48 -15.66
CA ALA A 35 11.63 -6.28 -15.90
C ALA A 35 11.59 -5.29 -14.71
N LEU A 36 10.41 -5.11 -14.11
CA LEU A 36 10.23 -4.25 -12.95
C LEU A 36 10.88 -4.83 -11.69
N GLU A 37 10.75 -6.14 -11.45
CA GLU A 37 11.42 -6.83 -10.34
C GLU A 37 12.94 -6.71 -10.42
N ARG A 38 13.52 -6.89 -11.62
CA ARG A 38 14.96 -6.68 -11.85
C ARG A 38 15.40 -5.25 -11.54
N SER A 39 14.56 -4.27 -11.87
CA SER A 39 14.87 -2.86 -11.65
C SER A 39 14.72 -2.40 -10.20
N SER A 40 13.82 -3.05 -9.44
CA SER A 40 13.48 -2.68 -8.06
C SER A 40 14.18 -3.53 -7.00
N GLY A 41 14.64 -4.73 -7.37
CA GLY A 41 15.17 -5.72 -6.43
C GLY A 41 14.11 -6.35 -5.52
N ARG A 42 12.82 -6.13 -5.80
CA ARG A 42 11.69 -6.62 -5.00
C ARG A 42 10.85 -7.57 -5.83
N SER A 43 10.29 -8.60 -5.18
CA SER A 43 9.26 -9.45 -5.80
C SER A 43 7.97 -8.65 -5.98
N LEU A 44 7.36 -8.78 -7.16
CA LEU A 44 6.09 -8.16 -7.53
C LEU A 44 4.99 -9.20 -7.77
N THR A 45 5.25 -10.47 -7.44
CA THR A 45 4.28 -11.57 -7.57
C THR A 45 2.94 -11.21 -6.91
N GLN A 46 2.96 -10.80 -5.63
CA GLN A 46 1.75 -10.45 -4.91
C GLN A 46 0.99 -9.28 -5.55
N PHE A 47 1.70 -8.26 -6.03
CA PHE A 47 1.10 -7.13 -6.72
C PHE A 47 0.33 -7.59 -7.96
N PHE A 48 0.98 -8.34 -8.85
CA PHE A 48 0.35 -8.80 -10.09
C PHE A 48 -0.77 -9.82 -9.82
N ASP A 49 -0.60 -10.70 -8.84
CA ASP A 49 -1.64 -11.66 -8.45
C ASP A 49 -2.92 -10.96 -8.01
N GLN A 50 -2.81 -9.99 -7.09
CA GLN A 50 -4.00 -9.37 -6.52
C GLN A 50 -4.63 -8.30 -7.41
N TRP A 51 -3.83 -7.56 -8.18
CA TRP A 51 -4.34 -6.42 -8.97
C TRP A 51 -4.62 -6.75 -10.43
N LEU A 52 -3.97 -7.77 -11.00
CA LEU A 52 -4.13 -8.11 -12.41
C LEU A 52 -4.85 -9.45 -12.61
N ARG A 53 -4.58 -10.45 -11.76
CA ARG A 53 -5.07 -11.83 -11.97
C ARG A 53 -6.34 -12.16 -11.19
N ARG A 54 -6.63 -11.42 -10.12
CA ARG A 54 -7.86 -11.59 -9.32
C ARG A 54 -8.92 -10.55 -9.74
N PRO A 55 -10.20 -10.92 -9.75
CA PRO A 55 -11.28 -9.96 -9.96
C PRO A 55 -11.50 -9.09 -8.71
N GLY A 56 -12.02 -7.88 -8.93
CA GLY A 56 -12.45 -6.97 -7.86
C GLY A 56 -11.38 -6.00 -7.38
N PHE A 57 -11.56 -5.47 -6.17
CA PHE A 57 -10.71 -4.46 -5.56
C PHE A 57 -10.75 -4.57 -4.02
N ALA A 58 -9.86 -3.87 -3.34
CA ALA A 58 -9.77 -3.92 -1.89
C ALA A 58 -10.93 -3.17 -1.22
N GLU A 59 -11.55 -3.79 -0.22
CA GLU A 59 -12.68 -3.20 0.54
C GLU A 59 -12.38 -3.18 2.05
N PRO A 60 -11.27 -2.56 2.50
CA PRO A 60 -10.93 -2.58 3.91
C PRO A 60 -11.83 -1.62 4.72
N SER A 61 -12.28 -2.09 5.87
CA SER A 61 -12.74 -1.23 6.96
C SER A 61 -11.54 -0.91 7.85
N LEU A 62 -11.20 0.38 7.93
CA LEU A 62 -10.01 0.86 8.64
C LEU A 62 -10.41 1.70 9.86
N ASP A 63 -9.76 1.40 10.98
CA ASP A 63 -9.82 2.17 12.21
C ASP A 63 -8.40 2.32 12.78
N TRP A 64 -8.27 3.01 13.91
CA TRP A 64 -7.00 3.15 14.59
C TRP A 64 -7.15 3.21 16.11
N THR A 65 -6.11 2.76 16.78
CA THR A 65 -6.00 2.81 18.24
C THR A 65 -4.74 3.57 18.64
N TYR A 66 -4.75 4.11 19.85
CA TYR A 66 -3.59 4.74 20.46
C TYR A 66 -3.38 4.17 21.86
N ASP A 67 -2.17 3.65 22.09
CA ASP A 67 -1.72 3.24 23.42
C ASP A 67 -0.88 4.35 24.03
N ALA A 68 -1.43 5.01 25.06
CA ALA A 68 -0.76 6.10 25.77
C ALA A 68 0.48 5.64 26.56
N ARG A 69 0.58 4.36 26.94
CA ARG A 69 1.73 3.84 27.69
C ARG A 69 2.96 3.70 26.80
N SER A 70 2.75 3.21 25.58
CA SER A 70 3.84 3.01 24.60
C SER A 70 3.98 4.15 23.61
N GLY A 71 3.02 5.08 23.52
CA GLY A 71 2.97 6.12 22.50
C GLY A 71 2.76 5.56 21.09
N THR A 72 2.17 4.36 20.98
CA THR A 72 2.00 3.65 19.70
C THR A 72 0.62 3.94 19.12
N VAL A 73 0.59 4.29 17.84
CA VAL A 73 -0.64 4.35 17.04
C VAL A 73 -0.67 3.13 16.14
N SER A 74 -1.78 2.40 16.11
CA SER A 74 -1.94 1.21 15.29
C SER A 74 -3.14 1.35 14.37
N VAL A 75 -2.99 0.93 13.11
CA VAL A 75 -4.09 0.79 12.17
C VAL A 75 -4.75 -0.57 12.39
N VAL A 76 -6.06 -0.58 12.60
CA VAL A 76 -6.87 -1.79 12.69
C VAL A 76 -7.55 -1.97 11.34
N ALA A 77 -7.17 -3.00 10.61
CA ALA A 77 -7.71 -3.33 9.30
C ALA A 77 -8.60 -4.56 9.37
N ARG A 78 -9.80 -4.46 8.78
CA ARG A 78 -10.71 -5.58 8.56
C ARG A 78 -10.99 -5.70 7.06
N GLN A 79 -10.65 -6.85 6.48
CA GLN A 79 -10.71 -7.15 5.05
C GLN A 79 -11.55 -8.41 4.78
N GLU A 80 -12.75 -8.45 5.35
CA GLU A 80 -13.72 -9.55 5.21
C GLU A 80 -14.67 -9.33 4.01
N GLY A 81 -14.27 -8.46 3.09
CA GLY A 81 -15.03 -8.09 1.90
C GLY A 81 -15.11 -9.22 0.86
N ARG A 82 -15.93 -9.01 -0.16
CA ARG A 82 -16.29 -10.02 -1.18
C ARG A 82 -15.07 -10.56 -1.92
N PHE A 83 -14.06 -9.71 -2.16
CA PHE A 83 -12.89 -10.05 -2.97
C PHE A 83 -11.69 -10.55 -2.14
N GLY A 84 -11.90 -10.79 -0.85
CA GLY A 84 -10.87 -11.23 0.09
C GLY A 84 -9.90 -10.11 0.48
N ALA A 85 -8.87 -10.48 1.23
CA ALA A 85 -7.86 -9.55 1.70
C ALA A 85 -6.82 -9.21 0.62
N PHE A 86 -6.26 -8.00 0.74
CA PHE A 86 -5.23 -7.45 -0.15
C PHE A 86 -4.04 -7.00 0.70
N ALA A 87 -2.83 -7.13 0.16
CA ALA A 87 -1.67 -6.47 0.74
C ALA A 87 -1.66 -5.01 0.28
N LEU A 88 -1.62 -4.07 1.22
CA LEU A 88 -1.79 -2.65 0.92
C LEU A 88 -0.62 -1.84 1.50
N PRO A 89 0.20 -1.18 0.68
CA PRO A 89 1.10 -0.12 1.14
C PRO A 89 0.26 1.13 1.43
N LEU A 90 -0.39 1.15 2.59
CA LEU A 90 -1.37 2.17 2.97
C LEU A 90 -0.65 3.45 3.37
N THR A 91 -0.93 4.53 2.66
CA THR A 91 -0.51 5.86 3.12
C THR A 91 -1.46 6.37 4.19
N VAL A 92 -0.90 6.82 5.31
CA VAL A 92 -1.63 7.40 6.44
C VAL A 92 -1.10 8.79 6.72
N VAL A 93 -1.99 9.78 6.74
CA VAL A 93 -1.66 11.12 7.23
C VAL A 93 -2.20 11.25 8.64
N VAL A 94 -1.29 11.45 9.60
CA VAL A 94 -1.58 11.62 11.02
C VAL A 94 -1.58 13.12 11.32
N THR A 95 -2.68 13.63 11.85
CA THR A 95 -2.76 14.99 12.40
C THR A 95 -2.54 14.93 13.90
N GLU A 96 -1.44 15.49 14.37
CA GLU A 96 -1.05 15.50 15.78
C GLU A 96 -1.81 16.55 16.61
N SER A 97 -1.61 16.54 17.93
CA SER A 97 -2.31 17.43 18.86
C SER A 97 -2.07 18.92 18.60
N ASP A 98 -0.93 19.26 18.01
CA ASP A 98 -0.47 20.62 17.66
C ASP A 98 -0.74 20.99 16.19
N ASP A 99 -1.58 20.21 15.50
CA ASP A 99 -1.89 20.36 14.07
C ASP A 99 -0.72 20.09 13.11
N ALA A 100 0.43 19.64 13.63
CA ALA A 100 1.48 19.08 12.79
C ALA A 100 0.98 17.82 12.08
N THR A 101 1.34 17.66 10.81
CA THR A 101 0.97 16.47 10.04
C THR A 101 2.19 15.60 9.75
N ARG A 102 2.03 14.29 9.92
CA ARG A 102 3.02 13.28 9.50
C ARG A 102 2.41 12.38 8.44
N ARG A 103 3.10 12.24 7.32
CA ARG A 103 2.73 11.28 6.27
C ARG A 103 3.59 10.03 6.41
N LEU A 104 2.93 8.90 6.61
CA LEU A 104 3.57 7.61 6.86
C LEU A 104 3.01 6.57 5.87
N VAL A 105 3.80 5.54 5.57
CA VAL A 105 3.35 4.36 4.84
C VAL A 105 3.40 3.17 5.78
N VAL A 106 2.35 2.37 5.78
CA VAL A 106 2.24 1.14 6.58
C VAL A 106 1.77 0.00 5.69
N ASP A 107 2.48 -1.13 5.75
CA ASP A 107 2.13 -2.32 4.99
C ASP A 107 1.04 -3.11 5.75
N ILE A 108 -0.19 -3.04 5.24
CA ILE A 108 -1.31 -3.85 5.74
C ILE A 108 -1.23 -5.21 5.05
N PRO A 109 -1.16 -6.34 5.80
CA PRO A 109 -1.04 -7.66 5.20
C PRO A 109 -2.35 -8.10 4.53
N ALA A 110 -2.26 -9.07 3.62
CA ALA A 110 -3.40 -9.72 3.00
C ALA A 110 -4.10 -10.71 3.96
N GLU A 111 -4.55 -10.21 5.11
CA GLU A 111 -5.25 -10.99 6.15
C GLU A 111 -6.65 -10.42 6.41
N PRO A 112 -7.64 -11.27 6.79
CA PRO A 112 -9.00 -10.81 7.09
C PRO A 112 -9.04 -9.77 8.21
N ARG A 113 -8.13 -9.87 9.19
CA ARG A 113 -7.99 -8.92 10.29
C ARG A 113 -6.53 -8.72 10.61
N ALA A 114 -6.10 -7.47 10.72
CA ALA A 114 -4.75 -7.13 11.13
C ALA A 114 -4.74 -5.89 12.02
N THR A 115 -3.81 -5.82 12.96
CA THR A 115 -3.49 -4.60 13.69
C THR A 115 -2.02 -4.30 13.48
N VAL A 116 -1.73 -3.21 12.77
CA VAL A 116 -0.36 -2.88 12.33
C VAL A 116 0.06 -1.54 12.96
N PRO A 117 1.16 -1.49 13.73
CA PRO A 117 1.64 -0.24 14.30
C PRO A 117 2.17 0.68 13.20
N LEU A 118 1.87 1.98 13.31
CA LEU A 118 2.51 2.99 12.49
C LEU A 118 3.99 3.14 12.89
N PRO A 119 4.88 3.42 11.94
CA PRO A 119 6.27 3.68 12.25
C PRO A 119 6.42 4.94 13.12
N GLY A 120 7.28 4.86 14.13
CA GLY A 120 7.55 5.96 15.06
C GLY A 120 6.76 5.91 16.36
N ARG A 121 6.76 7.04 17.09
CA ARG A 121 6.08 7.24 18.37
C ARG A 121 5.36 8.58 18.41
N PHE A 122 4.27 8.63 19.16
CA PHE A 122 3.38 9.78 19.31
C PHE A 122 3.24 10.13 20.79
N ALA A 123 3.73 11.31 21.16
CA ALA A 123 3.76 11.76 22.55
C ALA A 123 2.35 11.97 23.15
N ARG A 124 1.37 12.28 22.29
CA ARG A 124 -0.04 12.45 22.63
C ARG A 124 -0.91 11.72 21.62
N ARG A 125 -2.17 11.45 21.99
CA ARG A 125 -3.16 10.90 21.07
C ARG A 125 -3.33 11.83 19.86
N PRO A 126 -3.15 11.36 18.62
CA PRO A 126 -3.44 12.16 17.43
C PRO A 126 -4.89 12.65 17.40
N LYS A 127 -5.13 13.79 16.75
CA LYS A 127 -6.48 14.32 16.52
C LYS A 127 -7.25 13.45 15.53
N SER A 128 -6.60 13.07 14.43
CA SER A 128 -7.21 12.27 13.38
C SER A 128 -6.18 11.57 12.51
N LEU A 129 -6.61 10.49 11.85
CA LEU A 129 -5.88 9.81 10.80
C LEU A 129 -6.71 9.85 9.51
N ALA A 130 -6.09 10.26 8.41
CA ALA A 130 -6.62 10.12 7.06
C ALA A 130 -5.93 8.94 6.37
N PHE A 131 -6.73 8.01 5.86
CA PHE A 131 -6.26 6.81 5.17
C PHE A 131 -6.35 7.02 3.66
N ASP A 132 -5.26 6.75 2.96
CA ASP A 132 -5.09 6.95 1.51
C ASP A 132 -5.64 8.29 0.97
N PRO A 133 -5.17 9.44 1.50
CA PRO A 133 -5.73 10.75 1.15
C PRO A 133 -5.61 11.10 -0.34
N ASP A 134 -4.64 10.49 -1.04
CA ASP A 134 -4.39 10.75 -2.46
C ASP A 134 -5.11 9.76 -3.37
N SER A 135 -5.92 8.85 -2.80
CA SER A 135 -6.61 7.78 -3.53
C SER A 135 -5.65 6.98 -4.41
N THR A 136 -4.47 6.64 -3.88
CA THR A 136 -3.44 5.91 -4.61
C THR A 136 -3.85 4.45 -4.81
N LEU A 137 -4.55 3.86 -3.83
CA LEU A 137 -4.99 2.47 -3.86
C LEU A 137 -6.29 2.33 -4.67
N LEU A 138 -6.41 1.24 -5.43
CA LEU A 138 -7.68 0.79 -5.97
C LEU A 138 -8.46 0.13 -4.82
N ALA A 139 -9.09 0.95 -3.99
CA ALA A 139 -9.78 0.50 -2.80
C ALA A 139 -11.03 1.33 -2.53
N ARG A 140 -12.03 0.70 -1.92
CA ARG A 140 -13.13 1.38 -1.23
C ARG A 140 -12.91 1.25 0.27
N ILE A 141 -12.34 2.29 0.85
CA ILE A 141 -12.05 2.34 2.28
C ILE A 141 -13.30 2.81 3.03
N SER A 142 -13.73 2.04 4.02
CA SER A 142 -14.77 2.44 4.96
C SER A 142 -14.20 2.62 6.37
N ARG A 143 -14.93 3.36 7.21
CA ARG A 143 -14.74 3.31 8.66
C ARG A 143 -15.80 2.40 9.27
N PRO A 144 -15.46 1.63 10.32
CA PRO A 144 -16.45 0.82 11.03
C PRO A 144 -17.54 1.67 11.69
#